data_AF-A0A672L5H2-F1
#
_entry.id   AF-A0A672L5H2-F1
#
_cell.length_a   1.000
_cell.length_b   1.000
_cell.length_c   1.000
_cell.angle_alpha   90.00
_cell.angle_beta   90.00
_cell.angle_gamma   90.00
#
_symmetry.space_group_name_H-M   'P 1'
#
loop_
_entity.id
_entity.type
_entity.pdbx_description
1 polymer ?
#
loop_
_entity_poly.entity_id
_entity_poly.type
_entity_poly.pdbx_seq_one_letter_code
_entity_poly.pdbx_strand_id
1 'polypeptide(L)'
;MVPRLPALGSFNLRAISSFSAHKKVPLTDRKDENTSSLVPFREKSTALAPKQASAVSSKGEYIITKLDDLVNWARRSSLWPMTFGLACCAVEMMHMAAPRYDMDRFGVVFRASPRQADVMIVAGTLTNKMAPALRKGYDQMPEPRYVISMGSCVAVRGYYHYSYSVVRGCDRIVPVDIYVPGCPPTAEALLYGTLQLQKKIKREKKMRIWYRK
;
A
#
# COMPACT_ATOMS: atom_id res chain seq x y z
N MET A 1 -29.82 49.81 50.57
CA MET A 1 -30.53 50.01 49.29
C MET A 1 -30.42 48.71 48.50
N VAL A 2 -31.51 47.93 48.48
CA VAL A 2 -31.69 46.72 47.65
C VAL A 2 -32.30 47.16 46.31
N PRO A 3 -31.92 46.53 45.18
CA PRO A 3 -32.88 45.73 44.38
C PRO A 3 -32.24 44.42 43.84
N ARG A 4 -32.80 43.20 44.03
CA ARG A 4 -33.88 42.48 43.28
C ARG A 4 -33.61 42.43 41.75
N LEU A 5 -33.41 41.29 41.05
CA LEU A 5 -34.19 40.03 40.81
C LEU A 5 -33.36 39.14 39.79
N PRO A 6 -33.81 37.97 39.24
CA PRO A 6 -34.32 36.72 39.83
C PRO A 6 -33.81 35.41 39.13
N ALA A 7 -34.40 34.28 39.55
CA ALA A 7 -34.77 33.07 38.79
C ALA A 7 -33.79 31.87 38.75
N LEU A 8 -34.13 30.91 39.62
CA LEU A 8 -33.77 29.49 39.60
C LEU A 8 -34.13 28.80 38.29
N GLY A 9 -33.19 28.02 37.75
CA GLY A 9 -33.41 26.97 36.75
C GLY A 9 -32.90 25.64 37.31
N SER A 10 -33.83 24.74 37.59
CA SER A 10 -33.66 23.40 38.16
C SER A 10 -32.94 22.43 37.21
N PHE A 11 -31.78 21.91 37.63
CA PHE A 11 -31.18 20.71 37.04
C PHE A 11 -31.22 19.57 38.05
N ASN A 12 -31.91 18.50 37.65
CA ASN A 12 -32.18 17.28 38.40
C ASN A 12 -30.89 16.53 38.78
N LEU A 13 -30.75 16.23 40.07
CA LEU A 13 -29.81 15.27 40.64
C LEU A 13 -30.35 13.85 40.45
N ARG A 14 -29.58 12.97 39.81
CA ARG A 14 -29.59 11.53 40.13
C ARG A 14 -28.16 11.02 40.19
N ALA A 15 -27.67 10.94 41.42
CA ALA A 15 -26.64 9.98 41.82
C ALA A 15 -27.29 8.60 41.90
N ILE A 16 -26.64 7.57 41.35
CA ILE A 16 -26.89 6.19 41.75
C ILE A 16 -25.53 5.52 41.98
N SER A 17 -25.35 5.20 43.25
CA SER A 17 -24.33 4.39 43.87
C SER A 17 -24.55 2.89 43.62
N SER A 18 -23.59 2.10 44.11
CA SER A 18 -23.67 0.69 44.53
C SER A 18 -23.38 -0.40 43.49
N PHE A 19 -22.10 -0.80 43.52
CA PHE A 19 -21.64 -2.18 43.60
C PHE A 19 -22.68 -3.18 44.13
N SER A 20 -22.92 -4.26 43.37
CA SER A 20 -22.88 -5.66 43.85
C SER A 20 -23.27 -6.62 42.73
N ALA A 21 -22.44 -7.65 42.49
CA ALA A 21 -22.83 -9.06 42.43
C ALA A 21 -21.87 -9.86 41.52
N HIS A 22 -20.82 -10.37 42.16
CA HIS A 22 -20.03 -11.51 41.72
C HIS A 22 -20.94 -12.68 41.30
N LYS A 23 -20.75 -13.21 40.09
CA LYS A 23 -21.13 -14.58 39.76
C LYS A 23 -19.86 -15.43 39.73
N LYS A 24 -19.61 -16.16 40.82
CA LYS A 24 -18.58 -17.20 40.93
C LYS A 24 -18.93 -18.35 39.98
N VAL A 25 -17.99 -18.78 39.16
CA VAL A 25 -17.97 -20.10 38.51
C VAL A 25 -16.70 -20.80 39.03
N PRO A 26 -16.76 -22.08 39.42
CA PRO A 26 -15.77 -22.66 40.32
C PRO A 26 -14.44 -22.95 39.64
N LEU A 27 -13.36 -22.64 40.34
CA LEU A 27 -12.01 -23.12 40.10
C LEU A 27 -11.93 -24.60 40.50
N THR A 28 -11.72 -25.47 39.51
CA THR A 28 -10.97 -26.70 39.73
C THR A 28 -9.64 -26.56 38.99
N ASP A 29 -8.62 -26.42 39.81
CA ASP A 29 -7.20 -26.40 39.51
C ASP A 29 -6.75 -27.77 38.93
N ARG A 30 -6.11 -27.75 37.75
CA ARG A 30 -5.03 -28.70 37.41
C ARG A 30 -4.26 -28.24 36.18
N LYS A 31 -3.12 -27.59 36.49
CA LYS A 31 -1.82 -27.56 35.79
C LYS A 31 -1.80 -27.15 34.31
N ASP A 32 -1.41 -25.89 34.13
CA ASP A 32 -0.57 -25.39 33.04
C ASP A 32 0.65 -26.30 32.79
N GLU A 33 0.98 -26.58 31.53
CA GLU A 33 2.32 -26.40 30.96
C GLU A 33 2.23 -26.13 29.44
N ASN A 34 2.93 -25.06 29.03
CA ASN A 34 3.34 -24.66 27.67
C ASN A 34 2.44 -23.78 26.77
N THR A 35 2.50 -22.47 27.10
CA THR A 35 2.92 -21.36 26.21
C THR A 35 2.25 -21.13 24.84
N SER A 36 1.21 -20.29 24.88
CA SER A 36 1.10 -19.02 24.16
C SER A 36 1.48 -18.97 22.66
N SER A 37 0.53 -19.32 21.79
CA SER A 37 0.50 -18.78 20.43
C SER A 37 -0.13 -17.37 20.44
N LEU A 38 0.67 -16.35 20.17
CA LEU A 38 0.28 -14.92 20.13
C LEU A 38 -0.45 -14.49 18.85
N VAL A 39 -1.26 -15.37 18.23
CA VAL A 39 -2.02 -15.00 17.03
C VAL A 39 -3.50 -15.35 17.26
N PRO A 40 -4.42 -14.38 17.26
CA PRO A 40 -5.83 -14.71 17.21
C PRO A 40 -6.13 -15.35 15.85
N PHE A 41 -6.61 -16.58 15.89
CA PHE A 41 -7.14 -17.29 14.73
C PHE A 41 -8.33 -16.50 14.17
N ARG A 42 -8.16 -15.92 12.98
CA ARG A 42 -9.21 -15.16 12.28
C ARG A 42 -10.23 -16.13 11.71
N GLU A 43 -11.37 -16.26 12.41
CA GLU A 43 -12.56 -16.89 11.83
C GLU A 43 -12.91 -16.20 10.51
N LYS A 44 -13.07 -17.00 9.45
CA LYS A 44 -13.53 -16.54 8.15
C LYS A 44 -14.93 -15.99 8.30
N SER A 45 -15.05 -14.67 8.39
CA SER A 45 -16.34 -13.99 8.31
C SER A 45 -16.91 -14.21 6.91
N THR A 46 -17.84 -15.15 6.82
CA THR A 46 -18.73 -15.41 5.68
C THR A 46 -19.70 -14.23 5.55
N ALA A 47 -19.19 -13.05 5.18
CA ALA A 47 -20.00 -11.90 4.81
C ALA A 47 -19.85 -11.72 3.30
N LEU A 48 -20.78 -12.30 2.54
CA LEU A 48 -20.96 -11.94 1.14
C LEU A 48 -21.25 -10.44 1.07
N ALA A 49 -20.31 -9.66 0.54
CA ALA A 49 -20.58 -8.28 0.14
C ALA A 49 -21.72 -8.27 -0.89
N PRO A 50 -22.68 -7.33 -0.80
CA PRO A 50 -23.76 -7.25 -1.77
C PRO A 50 -23.18 -6.94 -3.15
N LYS A 51 -23.26 -7.93 -4.03
CA LYS A 51 -22.90 -7.82 -5.44
C LYS A 51 -23.95 -6.92 -6.09
N GLN A 52 -23.69 -5.62 -6.16
CA GLN A 52 -24.57 -4.69 -6.87
C GLN A 52 -24.66 -5.12 -8.33
N ALA A 53 -25.79 -5.73 -8.66
CA ALA A 53 -26.21 -6.04 -10.01
C ALA A 53 -26.75 -4.76 -10.64
N SER A 54 -25.98 -4.14 -11.53
CA SER A 54 -26.54 -3.33 -12.60
C SER A 54 -26.31 -4.06 -13.91
N ALA A 55 -27.32 -4.84 -14.28
CA ALA A 55 -27.40 -5.53 -15.55
C ALA A 55 -28.03 -4.58 -16.58
N VAL A 56 -27.25 -3.98 -17.48
CA VAL A 56 -27.77 -3.33 -18.70
C VAL A 56 -26.75 -3.45 -19.86
N SER A 57 -27.18 -4.10 -20.96
CA SER A 57 -26.51 -4.35 -22.26
C SER A 57 -25.29 -5.29 -22.32
N SER A 58 -25.59 -6.59 -22.48
CA SER A 58 -24.64 -7.72 -22.41
C SER A 58 -23.53 -7.71 -23.47
N LYS A 59 -23.80 -7.25 -24.71
CA LYS A 59 -22.80 -7.26 -25.80
C LYS A 59 -21.78 -6.13 -25.67
N GLY A 60 -22.24 -4.91 -25.36
CA GLY A 60 -21.37 -3.74 -25.21
C GLY A 60 -20.43 -3.89 -24.01
N GLU A 61 -20.97 -4.29 -22.85
CA GLU A 61 -20.16 -4.57 -21.67
C GLU A 61 -19.17 -5.70 -21.91
N TYR A 62 -19.55 -6.76 -22.64
CA TYR A 62 -18.65 -7.86 -22.98
C TYR A 62 -17.47 -7.39 -23.84
N ILE A 63 -17.72 -6.64 -24.92
CA ILE A 63 -16.65 -6.09 -25.77
C ILE A 63 -15.71 -5.21 -24.95
N ILE A 64 -16.26 -4.36 -24.09
CA ILE A 64 -15.45 -3.44 -23.27
C ILE A 64 -14.63 -4.21 -22.25
N THR A 65 -15.17 -5.27 -21.64
CA THR A 65 -14.36 -6.13 -20.76
C THR A 65 -13.19 -6.78 -21.50
N LYS A 66 -13.38 -7.24 -22.74
CA LYS A 66 -12.30 -7.82 -23.54
C LYS A 66 -11.26 -6.79 -23.94
N LEU A 67 -11.68 -5.56 -24.29
CA LEU A 67 -10.77 -4.47 -24.59
C LEU A 67 -9.96 -4.03 -23.36
N ASP A 68 -10.60 -3.95 -22.20
CA ASP A 68 -9.93 -3.65 -20.92
C ASP A 68 -8.89 -4.73 -20.56
N ASP A 69 -9.26 -6.01 -20.72
CA ASP A 69 -8.34 -7.14 -20.53
C ASP A 69 -7.12 -7.07 -21.48
N LEU A 70 -7.35 -6.71 -22.75
CA LEU A 70 -6.29 -6.57 -23.75
C LEU A 70 -5.34 -5.41 -23.44
N VAL A 71 -5.88 -4.24 -23.10
CA VAL A 71 -5.08 -3.06 -22.75
C VAL A 71 -4.27 -3.31 -21.47
N ASN A 72 -4.89 -3.92 -20.46
CA ASN A 72 -4.20 -4.26 -19.22
C ASN A 72 -3.14 -5.35 -19.44
N TRP A 73 -3.37 -6.28 -20.38
CA TRP A 73 -2.37 -7.25 -20.79
C TRP A 73 -1.16 -6.59 -21.45
N ALA A 74 -1.39 -5.66 -22.38
CA ALA A 74 -0.32 -4.93 -23.06
C ALA A 74 0.51 -4.09 -22.06
N ARG A 75 -0.13 -3.39 -21.13
CA ARG A 75 0.56 -2.59 -20.09
C ARG A 75 1.40 -3.45 -19.15
N ARG A 76 0.85 -4.58 -18.67
CA ARG A 76 1.59 -5.45 -17.73
C ARG A 76 2.73 -6.22 -18.39
N SER A 77 2.67 -6.44 -19.72
CA SER A 77 3.68 -7.20 -20.47
C SER A 77 4.87 -6.37 -20.91
N SER A 78 4.82 -5.05 -20.75
CA SER A 78 5.86 -4.12 -21.21
C SER A 78 6.08 -3.01 -20.19
N LEU A 79 6.46 -3.37 -18.97
CA LEU A 79 6.70 -2.38 -17.92
C LEU A 79 8.12 -1.83 -18.06
N TRP A 80 8.27 -0.53 -18.33
CA TRP A 80 9.60 0.08 -18.40
C TRP A 80 9.90 0.85 -17.11
N PRO A 81 10.63 0.24 -16.15
CA PRO A 81 11.03 0.93 -14.95
C PRO A 81 12.17 1.90 -15.21
N MET A 82 11.99 3.12 -14.71
CA MET A 82 13.09 4.00 -14.36
C MET A 82 13.55 3.72 -12.93
N THR A 83 14.86 3.70 -12.73
CA THR A 83 15.47 3.31 -11.47
C THR A 83 16.05 4.52 -10.77
N PHE A 84 15.62 4.77 -9.54
CA PHE A 84 16.28 5.68 -8.63
C PHE A 84 17.13 4.87 -7.66
N GLY A 85 18.35 4.56 -8.11
CA GLY A 85 19.35 3.86 -7.29
C GLY A 85 20.07 4.81 -6.34
N LEU A 86 19.56 4.97 -5.11
CA LEU A 86 20.06 5.95 -4.13
C LEU A 86 21.08 5.37 -3.14
N ALA A 87 20.99 4.08 -2.83
CA ALA A 87 21.84 3.43 -1.82
C ALA A 87 22.00 1.92 -2.11
N CYS A 88 22.23 1.11 -1.07
CA CYS A 88 22.47 -0.34 -1.16
C CYS A 88 21.38 -1.13 -1.91
N CYS A 89 20.12 -0.67 -1.89
CA CYS A 89 19.05 -1.32 -2.65
C CYS A 89 19.26 -1.22 -4.18
N ALA A 90 20.06 -0.26 -4.66
CA ALA A 90 20.42 -0.16 -6.07
C ALA A 90 21.25 -1.36 -6.54
N VAL A 91 22.16 -1.86 -5.70
CA VAL A 91 22.99 -3.03 -6.02
C VAL A 91 22.13 -4.28 -6.16
N GLU A 92 21.18 -4.45 -5.25
CA GLU A 92 20.28 -5.61 -5.29
C GLU A 92 19.27 -5.51 -6.44
N MET A 93 18.93 -4.28 -6.87
CA MET A 93 18.20 -4.06 -8.11
C MET A 93 19.02 -4.43 -9.36
N MET A 94 20.33 -4.16 -9.36
CA MET A 94 21.23 -4.64 -10.42
C MET A 94 21.31 -6.17 -10.41
N HIS A 95 21.28 -6.82 -9.24
CA HIS A 95 21.18 -8.28 -9.16
C HIS A 95 19.86 -8.83 -9.71
N MET A 96 18.74 -8.10 -9.62
CA MET A 96 17.51 -8.48 -10.31
C MET A 96 17.64 -8.41 -11.84
N ALA A 97 18.46 -7.49 -12.37
CA ALA A 97 18.82 -7.43 -13.79
C ALA A 97 19.86 -8.48 -14.21
N ALA A 98 20.57 -9.08 -13.26
CA ALA A 98 21.59 -10.08 -13.54
C ALA A 98 20.95 -11.35 -14.14
N PRO A 99 21.69 -12.14 -14.93
CA PRO A 99 21.15 -13.30 -15.66
C PRO A 99 20.51 -14.38 -14.78
N ARG A 100 20.78 -14.38 -13.47
CA ARG A 100 20.14 -15.32 -12.53
C ARG A 100 18.64 -15.09 -12.39
N TYR A 101 18.20 -13.83 -12.31
CA TYR A 101 16.79 -13.49 -12.08
C TYR A 101 16.12 -12.85 -13.30
N ASP A 102 16.92 -12.33 -14.24
CA ASP A 102 16.55 -11.83 -15.56
C ASP A 102 15.12 -11.27 -15.64
N MET A 103 14.98 -10.01 -15.25
CA MET A 103 13.73 -9.28 -15.34
C MET A 103 13.25 -9.04 -16.79
N ASP A 104 14.14 -9.12 -17.79
CA ASP A 104 13.79 -8.90 -19.19
C ASP A 104 12.82 -9.97 -19.70
N ARG A 105 12.89 -11.18 -19.14
CA ARG A 105 11.92 -12.27 -19.39
C ARG A 105 10.47 -11.88 -19.11
N PHE A 106 10.24 -10.93 -18.21
CA PHE A 106 8.91 -10.44 -17.87
C PHE A 106 8.51 -9.17 -18.64
N GLY A 107 9.28 -8.81 -19.67
CA GLY A 107 9.11 -7.59 -20.46
C GLY A 107 9.48 -6.33 -19.68
N VAL A 108 10.38 -6.45 -18.70
CA VAL A 108 10.77 -5.36 -17.82
C VAL A 108 12.17 -4.89 -18.20
N VAL A 109 12.25 -3.75 -18.87
CA VAL A 109 13.50 -3.17 -19.39
C VAL A 109 13.84 -1.91 -18.64
N PHE A 110 15.07 -1.81 -18.13
CA PHE A 110 15.51 -0.59 -17.48
C PHE A 110 15.70 0.54 -18.48
N ARG A 111 14.97 1.64 -18.25
CA ARG A 111 15.09 2.86 -19.04
C ARG A 111 15.39 4.05 -18.14
N ALA A 112 16.54 4.67 -18.34
CA ALA A 112 16.97 5.81 -17.52
C ALA A 112 16.13 7.08 -17.75
N SER A 113 15.45 7.21 -18.88
CA SER A 113 14.67 8.40 -19.22
C SER A 113 13.28 8.39 -18.55
N PRO A 114 12.94 9.37 -17.71
CA PRO A 114 11.62 9.43 -17.04
C PRO A 114 10.46 9.63 -18.01
N ARG A 115 10.71 10.27 -19.16
CA ARG A 115 9.67 10.60 -20.16
C ARG A 115 9.08 9.39 -20.90
N GLN A 116 9.75 8.25 -20.82
CA GLN A 116 9.34 7.00 -21.48
C GLN A 116 9.03 5.89 -20.48
N ALA A 117 9.22 6.13 -19.17
CA ALA A 117 9.09 5.10 -18.16
C ALA A 117 7.67 5.05 -17.59
N ASP A 118 7.16 3.84 -17.39
CA ASP A 118 5.84 3.60 -16.80
C ASP A 118 5.93 3.35 -15.29
N VAL A 119 7.07 2.83 -14.83
CA VAL A 119 7.27 2.47 -13.41
C VAL A 119 8.46 3.24 -12.88
N MET A 120 8.33 3.78 -11.67
CA MET A 120 9.44 4.40 -10.94
C MET A 120 9.79 3.52 -9.75
N ILE A 121 11.00 2.95 -9.76
CA ILE A 121 11.51 2.16 -8.64
C ILE A 121 12.40 3.06 -7.79
N VAL A 122 11.94 3.40 -6.59
CA VAL A 122 12.72 4.17 -5.61
C VAL A 122 13.45 3.20 -4.71
N ALA A 123 14.77 3.10 -4.87
CA ALA A 123 15.59 2.12 -4.18
C ALA A 123 16.69 2.77 -3.34
N GLY A 124 16.50 2.68 -2.02
CA GLY A 124 17.45 3.21 -1.03
C GLY A 124 17.06 4.56 -0.47
N THR A 125 17.85 5.06 0.47
CA THR A 125 17.49 6.19 1.35
C THR A 125 17.19 7.48 0.59
N LEU A 126 16.00 8.04 0.79
CA LEU A 126 15.61 9.33 0.24
C LEU A 126 16.03 10.47 1.18
N THR A 127 16.99 11.29 0.75
CA THR A 127 17.44 12.46 1.53
C THR A 127 16.58 13.70 1.23
N ASN A 128 16.53 14.64 2.17
CA ASN A 128 15.79 15.91 2.02
C ASN A 128 16.26 16.70 0.78
N LYS A 129 17.55 16.63 0.46
CA LYS A 129 18.13 17.27 -0.73
C LYS A 129 17.69 16.61 -2.04
N MET A 130 17.48 15.29 -2.03
CA MET A 130 17.07 14.52 -3.21
C MET A 130 15.56 14.55 -3.44
N ALA A 131 14.76 14.79 -2.39
CA ALA A 131 13.30 14.86 -2.45
C ALA A 131 12.74 15.72 -3.61
N PRO A 132 13.19 16.98 -3.84
CA PRO A 132 12.69 17.77 -4.96
C PRO A 132 13.06 17.20 -6.34
N ALA A 133 14.24 16.57 -6.47
CA ALA A 133 14.66 15.93 -7.72
C ALA A 133 13.82 14.69 -8.03
N LEU A 134 13.51 13.89 -7.01
CA LEU A 134 12.60 12.74 -7.14
C LEU A 134 11.21 13.21 -7.61
N ARG A 135 10.67 14.26 -6.99
CA ARG A 135 9.37 14.80 -7.37
C ARG A 135 9.35 15.28 -8.82
N LYS A 136 10.39 16.01 -9.23
CA LYS A 136 10.55 16.48 -10.61
C LYS A 136 10.64 15.32 -11.61
N GLY A 137 11.30 14.22 -11.26
CA GLY A 137 11.34 13.02 -12.09
C GLY A 137 9.96 12.40 -12.24
N TYR A 138 9.22 12.26 -11.14
CA TYR A 138 7.85 11.73 -11.14
C TYR A 138 6.88 12.58 -11.97
N ASP A 139 6.96 13.91 -11.86
CA ASP A 139 6.09 14.83 -12.60
C ASP A 139 6.38 14.84 -14.11
N GLN A 140 7.54 14.36 -14.55
CA GLN A 140 7.91 14.24 -15.97
C GLN A 140 7.45 12.91 -16.61
N MET A 141 6.94 11.97 -15.81
CA MET A 141 6.49 10.67 -16.30
C MET A 141 5.11 10.78 -16.97
N PRO A 142 4.88 10.07 -18.08
CA PRO A 142 3.57 10.01 -18.71
C PRO A 142 2.55 9.29 -17.79
N GLU A 143 1.26 9.54 -18.01
CA GLU A 143 0.21 8.66 -17.49
C GLU A 143 0.05 7.46 -18.41
N PRO A 144 -0.05 6.21 -17.92
CA PRO A 144 -0.14 5.72 -16.54
C PRO A 144 1.24 5.49 -15.89
N ARG A 145 1.43 6.02 -14.67
CA ARG A 145 2.67 5.87 -13.90
C ARG A 145 2.44 5.10 -12.61
N TYR A 146 3.38 4.22 -12.27
CA TYR A 146 3.37 3.43 -11.04
C TYR A 146 4.64 3.63 -10.23
N VAL A 147 4.57 3.47 -8.91
CA VAL A 147 5.73 3.64 -8.01
C VAL A 147 5.95 2.40 -7.14
N ILE A 148 7.15 1.83 -7.22
CA ILE A 148 7.61 0.76 -6.35
C ILE A 148 8.58 1.35 -5.34
N SER A 149 8.27 1.22 -4.04
CA SER A 149 9.16 1.55 -2.94
C SER A 149 9.97 0.32 -2.56
N MET A 150 11.29 0.35 -2.81
CA MET A 150 12.20 -0.75 -2.55
C MET A 150 13.06 -0.48 -1.31
N GLY A 151 12.85 -1.31 -0.29
CA GLY A 151 13.66 -1.32 0.92
C GLY A 151 13.10 -0.48 2.08
N SER A 152 13.61 -0.77 3.27
CA SER A 152 13.13 -0.21 4.54
C SER A 152 13.28 1.31 4.62
N CYS A 153 14.32 1.88 4.00
CA CYS A 153 14.61 3.32 4.04
C CYS A 153 13.62 4.17 3.23
N VAL A 154 12.96 3.55 2.26
CA VAL A 154 11.96 4.20 1.38
C VAL A 154 10.55 4.00 1.93
N ALA A 155 10.36 2.92 2.67
CA ALA A 155 9.20 2.71 3.52
C ALA A 155 9.24 3.61 4.76
N VAL A 156 8.12 3.68 5.49
CA VAL A 156 7.95 4.58 6.64
C VAL A 156 8.98 4.34 7.76
N ARG A 157 9.49 3.11 7.93
CA ARG A 157 10.32 2.72 9.08
C ARG A 157 11.67 2.13 8.66
N GLY A 158 12.56 3.00 8.17
CA GLY A 158 13.93 2.65 7.78
C GLY A 158 14.96 2.78 8.88
N TYR A 159 16.17 2.29 8.63
CA TYR A 159 17.30 2.41 9.56
C TYR A 159 17.60 3.88 9.92
N TYR A 160 17.48 4.78 8.93
CA TYR A 160 17.72 6.21 9.09
C TYR A 160 16.48 7.03 9.49
N HIS A 161 15.43 6.40 10.03
CA HIS A 161 14.15 7.08 10.33
C HIS A 161 14.28 8.28 11.29
N TYR A 162 15.23 8.23 12.22
CA TYR A 162 15.48 9.28 13.21
C TYR A 162 16.59 10.27 12.80
N SER A 163 17.13 10.14 11.59
CA SER A 163 18.13 11.08 11.10
C SER A 163 17.51 12.41 10.62
N TYR A 164 18.29 13.49 10.66
CA TYR A 164 17.83 14.83 10.30
C TYR A 164 17.73 15.06 8.78
N SER A 165 18.52 14.32 8.00
CA SER A 165 18.71 14.55 6.56
C SER A 165 17.88 13.62 5.67
N VAL A 166 17.10 12.71 6.26
CA VAL A 166 16.33 11.69 5.54
C VAL A 166 14.83 11.95 5.65
N VAL A 167 14.13 11.81 4.52
CA VAL A 167 12.68 11.89 4.48
C VAL A 167 12.11 10.62 5.11
N ARG A 168 11.14 10.76 6.02
CA ARG A 168 10.47 9.62 6.66
C ARG A 168 9.46 8.95 5.71
N GLY A 169 10.00 8.23 4.74
CA GLY A 169 9.28 7.52 3.70
C GLY A 169 9.08 8.33 2.42
N CYS A 170 9.14 7.64 1.28
CA CYS A 170 8.94 8.21 -0.05
C CYS A 170 7.49 8.65 -0.29
N ASP A 171 6.54 8.05 0.44
CA ASP A 171 5.10 8.33 0.37
C ASP A 171 4.73 9.79 0.63
N ARG A 172 5.60 10.54 1.31
CA ARG A 172 5.43 11.98 1.54
C ARG A 172 5.63 12.83 0.28
N ILE A 173 6.35 12.30 -0.72
CA ILE A 173 6.77 13.04 -1.92
C ILE A 173 6.01 12.54 -3.15
N VAL A 174 5.88 11.22 -3.29
CA VAL A 174 5.22 10.56 -4.41
C VAL A 174 4.31 9.45 -3.89
N PRO A 175 3.15 9.23 -4.52
CA PRO A 175 2.24 8.16 -4.11
C PRO A 175 2.87 6.80 -4.43
N VAL A 176 2.96 5.92 -3.44
CA VAL A 176 3.55 4.59 -3.61
C VAL A 176 2.47 3.54 -3.90
N ASP A 177 2.68 2.69 -4.93
CA ASP A 177 1.75 1.63 -5.29
C ASP A 177 2.03 0.30 -4.59
N ILE A 178 3.30 -0.07 -4.49
CA ILE A 178 3.78 -1.33 -3.93
C ILE A 178 5.00 -1.05 -3.05
N TYR A 179 5.01 -1.66 -1.87
CA TYR A 179 6.15 -1.66 -0.96
C TYR A 179 6.83 -3.03 -0.98
N VAL A 180 8.13 -3.06 -1.23
CA VAL A 180 8.96 -4.27 -1.16
C VAL A 180 9.80 -4.22 0.12
N PRO A 181 9.48 -5.03 1.14
CA PRO A 181 10.19 -5.01 2.41
C PRO A 181 11.57 -5.68 2.30
N GLY A 182 12.59 -5.07 2.91
CA GLY A 182 13.94 -5.62 3.04
C GLY A 182 15.01 -4.54 3.28
N CYS A 183 16.25 -4.92 3.59
CA CYS A 183 17.35 -3.98 3.83
C CYS A 183 18.74 -4.56 3.50
N PRO A 184 19.08 -4.79 2.21
CA PRO A 184 18.23 -4.67 1.03
C PRO A 184 17.28 -5.89 0.87
N PRO A 185 16.14 -5.74 0.18
CA PRO A 185 15.28 -6.89 -0.16
C PRO A 185 15.99 -7.78 -1.17
N THR A 186 15.92 -9.10 -1.04
CA THR A 186 16.52 -10.02 -2.02
C THR A 186 15.99 -9.73 -3.43
N ALA A 187 16.81 -9.98 -4.45
CA ALA A 187 16.41 -9.81 -5.85
C ALA A 187 15.13 -10.56 -6.21
N GLU A 188 14.90 -11.75 -5.63
CA GLU A 188 13.65 -12.51 -5.75
C GLU A 188 12.45 -11.76 -5.17
N ALA A 189 12.61 -11.10 -4.02
CA ALA A 189 11.55 -10.33 -3.39
C ALA A 189 11.18 -9.09 -4.22
N LEU A 190 12.17 -8.45 -4.85
CA LEU A 190 11.92 -7.33 -5.78
C LEU A 190 11.19 -7.82 -7.04
N LEU A 191 11.60 -8.95 -7.59
CA LEU A 191 10.92 -9.56 -8.73
C LEU A 191 9.47 -9.93 -8.38
N TYR A 192 9.24 -10.49 -7.19
CA TYR A 192 7.91 -10.75 -6.66
C TYR A 192 7.07 -9.47 -6.53
N GLY A 193 7.66 -8.39 -6.04
CA GLY A 193 7.01 -7.07 -5.98
C GLY A 193 6.59 -6.56 -7.36
N THR A 194 7.42 -6.78 -8.37
CA THR A 194 7.11 -6.44 -9.78
C THR A 194 5.97 -7.29 -10.33
N LEU A 195 5.94 -8.59 -10.05
CA LEU A 195 4.83 -9.47 -10.41
C LEU A 195 3.53 -9.09 -9.68
N GLN A 196 3.63 -8.62 -8.43
CA GLN A 196 2.50 -8.11 -7.68
C GLN A 196 1.95 -6.81 -8.29
N LEU A 197 2.82 -5.94 -8.80
CA LEU A 197 2.42 -4.77 -9.59
C LEU A 197 1.69 -5.20 -10.87
N GLN A 198 2.20 -6.17 -11.62
CA GLN A 198 1.51 -6.71 -12.79
C GLN A 198 0.11 -7.25 -12.45
N LYS A 199 -0.05 -7.91 -11.29
CA LYS A 199 -1.36 -8.35 -10.78
C LYS A 199 -2.27 -7.18 -10.40
N LYS A 200 -1.72 -6.06 -9.92
CA LYS A 200 -2.46 -4.81 -9.66
C LYS A 200 -2.99 -4.23 -10.96
N ILE A 201 -2.14 -4.10 -11.98
CA ILE A 201 -2.50 -3.59 -13.32
C ILE A 201 -3.56 -4.47 -13.97
N LYS A 202 -3.45 -5.80 -13.87
CA LYS A 202 -4.46 -6.74 -14.39
C LYS A 202 -5.86 -6.52 -13.80
N ARG A 203 -5.98 -5.96 -12.59
CA ARG A 203 -7.26 -5.71 -11.92
C ARG A 203 -7.84 -4.32 -12.18
N GLU A 204 -7.11 -3.45 -12.88
CA GLU A 204 -7.61 -2.13 -13.26
C GLU A 204 -8.80 -2.25 -14.21
N LYS A 205 -9.77 -1.36 -14.06
CA LYS A 205 -11.03 -1.39 -14.79
C LYS A 205 -11.34 -0.04 -15.43
N LYS A 206 -10.30 0.61 -15.99
CA LYS A 206 -10.36 2.02 -16.40
C LYS A 206 -11.38 2.20 -17.54
N MET A 207 -11.38 1.30 -18.53
CA MET A 207 -12.33 1.36 -19.65
C MET A 207 -13.77 1.10 -19.21
N ARG A 208 -13.97 0.15 -18.28
CA ARG A 208 -15.30 -0.19 -17.78
C ARG A 208 -15.90 0.92 -16.91
N ILE A 209 -15.08 1.58 -16.09
CA ILE A 209 -15.53 2.74 -15.31
C ILE A 209 -15.88 3.90 -16.24
N TRP A 210 -15.07 4.13 -17.28
CA TRP A 210 -15.34 5.17 -18.28
C TRP A 210 -16.66 4.92 -19.03
N TYR A 211 -16.94 3.69 -19.45
CA TYR A 211 -18.18 3.36 -20.15
C TYR A 211 -19.45 3.49 -19.29
N ARG A 212 -19.31 3.29 -17.98
CA ARG A 212 -20.44 3.35 -17.03
C ARG A 212 -20.67 4.76 -16.47
N LYS A 213 -19.79 5.71 -16.80
CA LYS A 213 -19.87 7.10 -16.38
C LYS A 213 -20.67 7.88 -17.41
#